data_AF-A0A3M1SXM5-F1
#
_entry.id   AF-A0A3M1SXM5-F1
#
_cell.length_a   1.000
_cell.length_b   1.000
_cell.length_c   1.000
_cell.angle_alpha   90.00
_cell.angle_beta   90.00
_cell.angle_gamma   90.00
#
_symmetry.space_group_name_H-M   'P 1'
#
loop_
_entity.id
_entity.type
_entity.pdbx_description
1 polymer ?
#
loop_
_entity_poly.entity_id
_entity_poly.type
_entity_poly.pdbx_seq_one_letter_code
_entity_poly.pdbx_strand_id
1 'polypeptide(L)'
;MTAMHPKIGTFFLLLGLTIALVLVGYNLYASKSQELSPIVVNCGSSSGGETDNPIATRYGKSAYPWTDEIQWQCVYNIEDFSGNTAIDRFKAARDAAAANGGGVVYFPAGIYEFTDNLALTNGVVLRGETPSVADAKQEDYNPPTKLIFPQYEPQLSGEGTPNETAFKKVSTIAPDRDSNLGLVNVEINRAAINLVGNLETGTQQNRLVFGVRNNNVAQPESKVPDLEFQEPWMRYSSRFAANLKVNAIQNILVANNRINDAVTDTYEQPGYRVKSVDGKSIVTYSQGDRVPFSYTNHYGIVINRSGDFDKAATPDIEPSLFRSGVVIRDNWVYHTMRVAISASGDGLVIRDNEIKDEPDKIWWTNPQGTREAKPSVTLENRAIDWSGWHVTVTGNQYEVYRHQIRDTKYLSVDGEGILIQECCGGTTVNGAKISDNTGNAYIALYKVRDLRDVEILGNTISNNLSNESAIFVMADTNEKPYEMHNVRIEGNTLDGGILAIAGAGGEDNLIENNRGNDRGKLKYSCHVQVRNNPGFQQQDCLRS
;
A
#
# COMPACT_ATOMS: atom_id res chain seq x y z
N MET A 1 -27.37 67.89 23.53
CA MET A 1 -28.45 67.22 24.29
C MET A 1 -27.89 65.89 24.75
N THR A 2 -27.25 65.95 25.91
CA THR A 2 -27.59 65.20 27.16
C THR A 2 -27.18 63.73 27.05
N ALA A 3 -25.94 63.37 27.41
CA ALA A 3 -25.43 63.12 28.78
C ALA A 3 -25.89 61.73 29.29
N MET A 4 -25.13 60.86 29.96
CA MET A 4 -23.91 61.00 30.77
C MET A 4 -23.39 59.57 31.12
N HIS A 5 -22.07 59.36 31.13
CA HIS A 5 -21.34 58.42 32.02
C HIS A 5 -21.41 58.91 33.50
N PRO A 6 -20.76 58.34 34.56
CA PRO A 6 -19.80 57.22 34.74
C PRO A 6 -20.09 56.33 36.00
N LYS A 7 -19.28 55.33 36.41
CA LYS A 7 -18.09 55.35 37.35
C LYS A 7 -17.70 53.88 37.61
N ILE A 8 -16.49 53.34 37.45
CA ILE A 8 -15.15 53.54 38.05
C ILE A 8 -15.14 53.79 39.57
N GLY A 9 -14.59 52.80 40.30
CA GLY A 9 -14.13 52.91 41.68
C GLY A 9 -12.96 51.94 41.93
N THR A 10 -11.78 52.51 42.09
CA THR A 10 -10.47 51.90 42.36
C THR A 10 -10.14 52.09 43.85
N PHE A 11 -9.48 51.14 44.55
CA PHE A 11 -8.27 51.36 45.38
C PHE A 11 -7.90 50.22 46.38
N PHE A 12 -6.64 49.77 46.25
CA PHE A 12 -5.56 49.56 47.24
C PHE A 12 -5.43 48.35 48.21
N LEU A 13 -4.29 47.66 48.00
CA LEU A 13 -3.31 47.02 48.89
C LEU A 13 -3.38 47.32 50.41
N LEU A 14 -3.13 46.30 51.25
CA LEU A 14 -1.86 46.17 52.01
C LEU A 14 -1.63 44.78 52.66
N LEU A 15 -0.34 44.49 52.84
CA LEU A 15 0.38 43.37 53.47
C LEU A 15 -0.09 42.89 54.86
N GLY A 16 0.18 41.61 55.16
CA GLY A 16 0.23 41.09 56.54
C GLY A 16 0.73 39.64 56.63
N LEU A 17 2.04 39.47 56.84
CA LEU A 17 2.76 38.21 57.01
C LEU A 17 2.59 37.67 58.44
N THR A 18 2.35 36.37 58.65
CA THR A 18 2.92 35.66 59.83
C THR A 18 2.95 34.14 59.63
N ILE A 19 4.14 33.58 59.78
CA ILE A 19 4.50 32.17 59.75
C ILE A 19 4.32 31.59 61.16
N ALA A 20 3.74 30.39 61.29
CA ALA A 20 4.02 29.47 62.40
C ALA A 20 3.79 28.01 61.97
N LEU A 21 4.88 27.23 61.97
CA LEU A 21 4.90 25.77 61.84
C LEU A 21 4.12 25.09 62.98
N VAL A 22 3.36 24.03 62.68
CA VAL A 22 3.35 22.78 63.45
C VAL A 22 3.10 21.61 62.49
N LEU A 23 4.13 20.77 62.28
CA LEU A 23 3.98 19.37 61.86
C LEU A 23 3.15 18.63 62.92
N VAL A 24 2.12 17.88 62.53
CA VAL A 24 1.79 16.51 62.99
C VAL A 24 0.58 16.02 62.18
N GLY A 25 0.67 14.82 61.62
CA GLY A 25 -0.52 14.02 61.29
C GLY A 25 -0.73 13.69 59.82
N TYR A 26 0.19 12.92 59.24
CA TYR A 26 -0.15 12.00 58.15
C TYR A 26 -1.32 11.13 58.62
N ASN A 27 -2.49 11.27 58.01
CA ASN A 27 -3.52 10.23 58.01
C ASN A 27 -3.99 9.99 56.58
N LEU A 28 -3.82 8.74 56.18
CA LEU A 28 -4.15 8.20 54.88
C LEU A 28 -5.62 8.46 54.52
N TYR A 29 -5.84 9.29 53.51
CA TYR A 29 -6.99 9.12 52.62
C TYR A 29 -6.49 8.37 51.37
N ALA A 30 -6.29 7.06 51.54
CA ALA A 30 -6.28 6.16 50.40
C ALA A 30 -7.71 6.12 49.86
N SER A 31 -7.96 6.84 48.76
CA SER A 31 -9.17 6.64 47.97
C SER A 31 -9.16 5.18 47.50
N LYS A 32 -10.07 4.36 48.04
CA LYS A 32 -10.40 3.05 47.48
C LYS A 32 -10.70 3.27 45.99
N SER A 33 -9.79 2.86 45.12
CA SER A 33 -10.12 2.56 43.73
C SER A 33 -11.22 1.51 43.79
N GLN A 34 -12.44 1.89 43.40
CA GLN A 34 -13.44 0.91 43.03
C GLN A 34 -12.86 0.16 41.84
N GLU A 35 -12.37 -1.05 42.08
CA GLU A 35 -12.23 -2.05 41.04
C GLU A 35 -13.61 -2.17 40.39
N LEU A 36 -13.72 -1.67 39.16
CA LEU A 36 -14.83 -1.96 38.28
C LEU A 36 -14.88 -3.48 38.15
N SER A 37 -15.96 -4.08 38.64
CA SER A 37 -16.25 -5.50 38.40
C SER A 37 -16.12 -5.77 36.89
N PRO A 38 -15.49 -6.88 36.48
CA PRO A 38 -15.39 -7.21 35.06
C PRO A 38 -16.81 -7.28 34.51
N ILE A 39 -17.07 -6.49 33.46
CA ILE A 39 -18.26 -6.66 32.64
C ILE A 39 -18.18 -8.11 32.16
N VAL A 40 -19.10 -8.96 32.62
CA VAL A 40 -19.24 -10.31 32.07
C VAL A 40 -19.74 -10.12 30.66
N VAL A 41 -18.81 -10.09 29.70
CA VAL A 41 -19.15 -10.00 28.29
C VAL A 41 -19.69 -11.38 27.90
N ASN A 42 -21.00 -11.48 27.74
CA ASN A 42 -21.66 -12.71 27.33
C ASN A 42 -21.59 -12.87 25.79
N CYS A 43 -20.37 -12.97 25.25
CA CYS A 43 -20.10 -13.11 23.83
C CYS A 43 -19.11 -14.27 23.56
N GLY A 44 -18.96 -14.64 22.30
CA GLY A 44 -18.14 -15.77 21.86
C GLY A 44 -18.87 -17.12 21.87
N SER A 45 -18.21 -18.14 21.34
CA SER A 45 -18.70 -19.52 21.26
C SER A 45 -17.92 -20.46 22.20
N SER A 46 -18.41 -21.69 22.38
CA SER A 46 -17.92 -22.62 23.42
C SER A 46 -16.43 -22.96 23.34
N SER A 47 -15.91 -23.19 22.14
CA SER A 47 -14.51 -23.55 21.94
C SER A 47 -13.58 -22.33 21.97
N GLY A 48 -14.12 -21.14 21.71
CA GLY A 48 -13.37 -19.87 21.73
C GLY A 48 -12.12 -19.90 20.83
N GLY A 49 -11.09 -19.18 21.26
CA GLY A 49 -9.83 -19.08 20.53
C GLY A 49 -8.96 -17.99 21.14
N GLU A 50 -8.01 -17.47 20.36
CA GLU A 50 -7.11 -16.41 20.82
C GLU A 50 -7.84 -15.07 21.00
N THR A 51 -7.71 -14.49 22.20
CA THR A 51 -8.44 -13.27 22.62
C THR A 51 -7.58 -12.01 22.69
N ASP A 52 -6.27 -12.11 22.47
CA ASP A 52 -5.37 -10.96 22.55
C ASP A 52 -5.53 -10.04 21.33
N ASN A 53 -5.10 -8.78 21.46
CA ASN A 53 -4.91 -7.90 20.31
C ASN A 53 -3.51 -8.14 19.72
N PRO A 54 -3.38 -8.85 18.59
CA PRO A 54 -2.08 -9.23 18.04
C PRO A 54 -1.26 -8.01 17.59
N ILE A 55 -1.93 -6.90 17.26
CA ILE A 55 -1.27 -5.65 16.86
C ILE A 55 -0.62 -4.99 18.06
N ALA A 56 -1.34 -4.91 19.19
CA ALA A 56 -0.80 -4.42 20.44
C ALA A 56 0.34 -5.32 20.96
N THR A 57 0.22 -6.64 20.79
CA THR A 57 1.27 -7.61 21.13
C THR A 57 2.55 -7.36 20.30
N ARG A 58 2.42 -7.13 18.99
CA ARG A 58 3.55 -6.94 18.06
C ARG A 58 4.22 -5.57 18.18
N TYR A 59 3.43 -4.51 18.25
CA TYR A 59 3.91 -3.12 18.11
C TYR A 59 3.76 -2.26 19.36
N GLY A 60 3.15 -2.80 20.42
CA GLY A 60 2.82 -2.07 21.64
C GLY A 60 1.45 -1.38 21.57
N LYS A 61 0.76 -1.31 22.70
CA LYS A 61 -0.61 -0.77 22.83
C LYS A 61 -0.77 0.67 22.32
N SER A 62 0.27 1.49 22.43
CA SER A 62 0.23 2.90 22.02
C SER A 62 0.45 3.13 20.52
N ALA A 63 0.92 2.11 19.77
CA ALA A 63 1.26 2.30 18.36
C ALA A 63 0.01 2.44 17.47
N TYR A 64 -1.03 1.66 17.76
CA TYR A 64 -2.28 1.61 16.97
C TYR A 64 -3.49 1.47 17.90
N PRO A 65 -3.79 2.48 18.73
CA PRO A 65 -4.80 2.35 19.79
C PRO A 65 -6.22 2.06 19.26
N TRP A 66 -6.54 2.49 18.04
CA TRP A 66 -7.84 2.19 17.41
C TRP A 66 -8.08 0.68 17.23
N THR A 67 -7.02 -0.14 17.21
CA THR A 67 -7.18 -1.59 17.10
C THR A 67 -7.81 -2.21 18.36
N ASP A 68 -7.78 -1.53 19.51
CA ASP A 68 -8.47 -1.97 20.73
C ASP A 68 -10.00 -1.77 20.65
N GLU A 69 -10.53 -1.08 19.62
CA GLU A 69 -11.98 -0.97 19.38
C GLU A 69 -12.59 -2.28 18.85
N ILE A 70 -11.75 -3.16 18.28
CA ILE A 70 -12.14 -4.50 17.85
C ILE A 70 -12.42 -5.35 19.10
N GLN A 71 -13.51 -6.10 19.10
CA GLN A 71 -13.93 -6.95 20.22
C GLN A 71 -13.12 -8.26 20.27
N TRP A 72 -11.80 -8.17 20.50
CA TRP A 72 -10.88 -9.31 20.50
C TRP A 72 -11.27 -10.43 21.47
N GLN A 73 -11.89 -10.09 22.59
CA GLN A 73 -12.37 -11.05 23.59
C GLN A 73 -13.61 -11.84 23.15
N CYS A 74 -14.34 -11.39 22.13
CA CYS A 74 -15.54 -12.04 21.62
C CYS A 74 -15.18 -12.99 20.48
N VAL A 75 -14.81 -14.22 20.82
CA VAL A 75 -14.28 -15.19 19.85
C VAL A 75 -15.31 -16.25 19.46
N TYR A 76 -15.60 -16.33 18.18
CA TYR A 76 -16.55 -17.26 17.55
C TYR A 76 -15.76 -18.27 16.73
N ASN A 77 -15.45 -19.41 17.33
CA ASN A 77 -14.78 -20.51 16.67
C ASN A 77 -15.71 -21.14 15.64
N ILE A 78 -15.25 -21.26 14.39
CA ILE A 78 -16.07 -21.86 13.33
C ILE A 78 -16.45 -23.33 13.59
N GLU A 79 -15.73 -24.04 14.46
CA GLU A 79 -16.02 -25.45 14.80
C GLU A 79 -17.27 -25.60 15.68
N ASP A 80 -17.69 -24.53 16.37
CA ASP A 80 -18.91 -24.53 17.19
C ASP A 80 -20.19 -24.37 16.35
N PHE A 81 -20.06 -24.06 15.06
CA PHE A 81 -21.20 -23.78 14.19
C PHE A 81 -21.51 -24.96 13.26
N SER A 82 -22.79 -25.32 13.16
CA SER A 82 -23.25 -26.35 12.25
C SER A 82 -23.24 -25.84 10.79
N GLY A 83 -22.77 -26.68 9.86
CA GLY A 83 -22.81 -26.39 8.43
C GLY A 83 -22.14 -27.50 7.64
N ASN A 84 -22.68 -27.79 6.44
CA ASN A 84 -22.15 -28.85 5.57
C ASN A 84 -20.79 -28.47 4.98
N THR A 85 -20.51 -27.18 4.87
CA THR A 85 -19.30 -26.63 4.25
C THR A 85 -18.61 -25.62 5.17
N ALA A 86 -17.33 -25.32 4.90
CA ALA A 86 -16.61 -24.28 5.63
C ALA A 86 -17.26 -22.90 5.47
N ILE A 87 -17.83 -22.60 4.30
CA ILE A 87 -18.55 -21.34 4.05
C ILE A 87 -19.82 -21.22 4.91
N ASP A 88 -20.55 -22.31 5.13
CA ASP A 88 -21.76 -22.30 5.97
C ASP A 88 -21.40 -22.00 7.42
N ARG A 89 -20.37 -22.68 7.95
CA ARG A 89 -19.87 -22.47 9.31
C ARG A 89 -19.32 -21.06 9.51
N PHE A 90 -18.56 -20.56 8.53
CA PHE A 90 -18.08 -19.19 8.52
C PHE A 90 -19.22 -18.17 8.55
N LYS A 91 -20.24 -18.32 7.69
CA LYS A 91 -21.39 -17.41 7.65
C LYS A 91 -22.12 -17.40 9.00
N ALA A 92 -22.37 -18.57 9.58
CA ALA A 92 -23.02 -18.68 10.89
C ALA A 92 -22.20 -18.01 12.01
N ALA A 93 -20.87 -18.25 12.05
CA ALA A 93 -19.98 -17.62 13.02
C ALA A 93 -19.90 -16.09 12.85
N ARG A 94 -19.77 -15.61 11.61
CA ARG A 94 -19.78 -14.19 11.26
C ARG A 94 -21.08 -13.51 11.69
N ASP A 95 -22.21 -14.13 11.38
CA ASP A 95 -23.53 -13.56 11.70
C ASP A 95 -23.77 -13.54 13.22
N ALA A 96 -23.29 -14.56 13.94
CA ALA A 96 -23.30 -14.57 15.40
C ALA A 96 -22.39 -13.48 16.01
N ALA A 97 -21.20 -13.28 15.47
CA ALA A 97 -20.32 -12.18 15.88
C ALA A 97 -20.97 -10.82 15.65
N ALA A 98 -21.50 -10.59 14.44
CA ALA A 98 -22.17 -9.34 14.09
C ALA A 98 -23.40 -9.07 14.97
N ALA A 99 -24.21 -10.09 15.27
CA ALA A 99 -25.38 -9.97 16.13
C ALA A 99 -25.03 -9.59 17.58
N ASN A 100 -23.79 -9.84 18.02
CA ASN A 100 -23.27 -9.46 19.33
C ASN A 100 -22.42 -8.18 19.29
N GLY A 101 -22.51 -7.39 18.22
CA GLY A 101 -21.80 -6.11 18.09
C GLY A 101 -20.38 -6.22 17.52
N GLY A 102 -19.98 -7.40 17.03
CA GLY A 102 -18.68 -7.66 16.46
C GLY A 102 -17.91 -8.75 17.22
N GLY A 103 -16.71 -9.04 16.74
CA GLY A 103 -15.85 -10.05 17.34
C GLY A 103 -14.90 -10.69 16.34
N VAL A 104 -14.23 -11.73 16.80
CA VAL A 104 -13.29 -12.52 16.04
C VAL A 104 -13.99 -13.79 15.55
N VAL A 105 -14.06 -14.00 14.25
CA VAL A 105 -14.36 -15.32 13.69
C VAL A 105 -13.04 -16.09 13.60
N TYR A 106 -12.90 -17.08 14.48
CA TYR A 106 -11.66 -17.82 14.67
C TYR A 106 -11.66 -19.12 13.88
N PHE A 107 -10.58 -19.33 13.12
CA PHE A 107 -10.27 -20.55 12.42
C PHE A 107 -9.05 -21.21 13.10
N PRO A 108 -9.20 -22.38 13.73
CA PRO A 108 -8.06 -23.16 14.19
C PRO A 108 -7.07 -23.51 13.06
N ALA A 109 -5.89 -24.04 13.42
CA ALA A 109 -4.99 -24.62 12.43
C ALA A 109 -5.70 -25.68 11.57
N GLY A 110 -5.57 -25.58 10.25
CA GLY A 110 -6.28 -26.46 9.33
C GLY A 110 -6.38 -25.91 7.92
N ILE A 111 -6.87 -26.75 7.00
CA ILE A 111 -7.15 -26.41 5.61
C ILE A 111 -8.67 -26.31 5.44
N TYR A 112 -9.13 -25.16 4.96
CA TYR A 112 -10.54 -24.84 4.76
C TYR A 112 -10.76 -24.48 3.29
N GLU A 113 -11.51 -25.32 2.60
CA GLU A 113 -11.81 -25.15 1.18
C GLU A 113 -13.10 -24.34 0.99
N PHE A 114 -13.05 -23.37 0.08
CA PHE A 114 -14.16 -22.51 -0.29
C PHE A 114 -14.45 -22.66 -1.78
N THR A 115 -15.73 -22.62 -2.14
CA THR A 115 -16.18 -22.67 -3.54
C THR A 115 -16.60 -21.30 -4.08
N ASP A 116 -16.74 -20.31 -3.19
CA ASP A 116 -17.22 -18.97 -3.51
C ASP A 116 -16.51 -17.92 -2.66
N ASN A 117 -16.80 -16.65 -2.93
CA ASN A 117 -16.28 -15.50 -2.21
C ASN A 117 -16.61 -15.55 -0.70
N LEU A 118 -15.73 -14.97 0.11
CA LEU A 118 -16.01 -14.68 1.51
C LEU A 118 -16.39 -13.22 1.68
N ALA A 119 -17.40 -12.96 2.49
CA ALA A 119 -17.78 -11.59 2.84
C ALA A 119 -17.77 -11.44 4.37
N LEU A 120 -16.92 -10.53 4.86
CA LEU A 120 -16.94 -10.00 6.22
C LEU A 120 -18.11 -9.02 6.39
N THR A 121 -18.26 -8.49 7.60
CA THR A 121 -19.24 -7.46 7.92
C THR A 121 -18.70 -6.56 9.05
N ASN A 122 -19.40 -5.48 9.34
CA ASN A 122 -19.03 -4.53 10.38
C ASN A 122 -18.66 -5.22 11.72
N GLY A 123 -17.53 -4.82 12.29
CA GLY A 123 -17.06 -5.30 13.60
C GLY A 123 -16.47 -6.70 13.59
N VAL A 124 -16.39 -7.38 12.44
CA VAL A 124 -15.95 -8.78 12.35
C VAL A 124 -14.54 -8.89 11.78
N VAL A 125 -13.62 -9.48 12.57
CA VAL A 125 -12.28 -9.85 12.12
C VAL A 125 -12.22 -11.35 11.88
N LEU A 126 -11.68 -11.78 10.74
CA LEU A 126 -11.31 -13.17 10.51
C LEU A 126 -9.91 -13.40 11.07
N ARG A 127 -9.75 -14.36 11.98
CA ARG A 127 -8.45 -14.68 12.59
C ARG A 127 -8.14 -16.17 12.48
N GLY A 128 -6.94 -16.49 12.01
CA GLY A 128 -6.35 -17.81 12.13
C GLY A 128 -5.52 -17.96 13.41
N GLU A 129 -5.09 -19.18 13.69
CA GLU A 129 -4.14 -19.47 14.76
C GLU A 129 -2.81 -18.70 14.56
N THR A 130 -2.21 -18.23 15.65
CA THR A 130 -0.95 -17.47 15.58
C THR A 130 0.19 -18.34 15.01
N PRO A 131 0.90 -17.88 13.96
CA PRO A 131 2.02 -18.63 13.40
C PRO A 131 3.19 -18.71 14.38
N SER A 132 3.94 -19.82 14.33
CA SER A 132 5.15 -20.01 15.15
C SER A 132 6.28 -19.02 14.78
N VAL A 133 6.33 -18.62 13.51
CA VAL A 133 7.23 -17.58 12.99
C VAL A 133 6.46 -16.27 12.95
N ALA A 134 6.90 -15.27 13.72
CA ALA A 134 6.17 -14.02 13.86
C ALA A 134 6.42 -13.01 12.73
N ASP A 135 7.57 -13.08 12.04
CA ASP A 135 7.97 -12.13 11.00
C ASP A 135 7.68 -12.70 9.61
N ALA A 136 6.76 -12.06 8.88
CA ALA A 136 6.32 -12.53 7.56
C ALA A 136 7.37 -12.39 6.45
N LYS A 137 8.46 -11.66 6.72
CA LYS A 137 9.61 -11.59 5.80
C LYS A 137 10.44 -12.87 5.80
N GLN A 138 10.36 -13.69 6.85
CA GLN A 138 11.06 -14.97 6.91
C GLN A 138 10.49 -15.97 5.90
N GLU A 139 11.36 -16.76 5.28
CA GLU A 139 10.99 -17.76 4.27
C GLU A 139 10.09 -18.87 4.83
N ASP A 140 10.26 -19.22 6.10
CA ASP A 140 9.49 -20.24 6.82
C ASP A 140 8.19 -19.71 7.43
N TYR A 141 7.81 -18.46 7.15
CA TYR A 141 6.52 -17.90 7.56
C TYR A 141 5.35 -18.65 6.92
N ASN A 142 4.66 -19.46 7.72
CA ASN A 142 3.57 -20.32 7.26
C ASN A 142 2.42 -20.31 8.28
N PRO A 143 1.38 -19.47 8.06
CA PRO A 143 0.19 -19.47 8.91
C PRO A 143 -0.45 -20.88 9.02
N PRO A 144 -0.80 -21.35 10.23
CA PRO A 144 -1.39 -22.68 10.41
C PRO A 144 -2.77 -22.83 9.78
N THR A 145 -3.51 -21.73 9.68
CA THR A 145 -4.84 -21.67 9.06
C THR A 145 -4.73 -21.35 7.57
N LYS A 146 -5.27 -22.22 6.72
CA LYS A 146 -5.24 -22.10 5.26
C LYS A 146 -6.63 -22.02 4.66
N LEU A 147 -6.95 -20.93 4.00
CA LEU A 147 -8.18 -20.71 3.25
C LEU A 147 -7.89 -20.91 1.77
N ILE A 148 -8.39 -22.00 1.20
CA ILE A 148 -8.10 -22.41 -0.19
C ILE A 148 -9.34 -22.19 -1.05
N PHE A 149 -9.18 -21.40 -2.11
CA PHE A 149 -10.22 -21.15 -3.10
C PHE A 149 -9.96 -21.95 -4.39
N PRO A 150 -10.94 -22.07 -5.30
CA PRO A 150 -10.81 -22.93 -6.47
C PRO A 150 -9.71 -22.44 -7.41
N GLN A 151 -8.93 -23.40 -7.93
CA GLN A 151 -7.98 -23.16 -9.01
C GLN A 151 -8.72 -22.91 -10.32
N TYR A 152 -8.21 -22.00 -11.15
CA TYR A 152 -8.67 -21.91 -12.53
C TYR A 152 -8.00 -23.01 -13.35
N GLU A 153 -8.79 -23.93 -13.90
CA GLU A 153 -8.32 -25.01 -14.76
C GLU A 153 -8.52 -24.63 -16.23
N PRO A 154 -7.50 -24.18 -16.98
CA PRO A 154 -7.69 -23.60 -18.30
C PRO A 154 -8.05 -24.63 -19.37
N GLN A 155 -9.20 -24.47 -20.01
CA GLN A 155 -9.53 -25.14 -21.27
C GLN A 155 -9.10 -24.27 -22.45
N LEU A 156 -8.03 -24.65 -23.16
CA LEU A 156 -7.44 -23.86 -24.26
C LEU A 156 -8.11 -24.12 -25.62
N SER A 157 -9.45 -24.23 -25.63
CA SER A 157 -10.26 -24.42 -26.85
C SER A 157 -11.73 -24.10 -26.61
N GLY A 158 -12.48 -23.85 -27.69
CA GLY A 158 -13.90 -23.47 -27.60
C GLY A 158 -14.09 -22.20 -26.78
N GLU A 159 -15.08 -22.21 -25.89
CA GLU A 159 -15.40 -21.10 -24.96
C GLU A 159 -14.39 -20.95 -23.80
N GLY A 160 -13.53 -21.95 -23.60
CA GLY A 160 -12.65 -22.07 -22.46
C GLY A 160 -13.39 -22.29 -21.14
N THR A 161 -12.65 -22.16 -20.04
CA THR A 161 -13.20 -22.35 -18.70
C THR A 161 -13.94 -21.07 -18.26
N PRO A 162 -15.15 -21.17 -17.69
CA PRO A 162 -15.87 -20.00 -17.19
C PRO A 162 -15.14 -19.34 -16.02
N ASN A 163 -15.04 -18.01 -16.02
CA ASN A 163 -14.28 -17.26 -15.01
C ASN A 163 -14.86 -17.42 -13.60
N GLU A 164 -16.17 -17.61 -13.46
CA GLU A 164 -16.88 -17.81 -12.19
C GLU A 164 -16.46 -19.10 -11.46
N THR A 165 -15.76 -20.01 -12.13
CA THR A 165 -15.19 -21.21 -11.48
C THR A 165 -14.03 -20.86 -10.53
N ALA A 166 -13.37 -19.71 -10.71
CA ALA A 166 -12.19 -19.29 -9.94
C ALA A 166 -12.24 -17.79 -9.59
N PHE A 167 -11.07 -17.15 -9.43
CA PHE A 167 -10.88 -15.70 -9.23
C PHE A 167 -11.72 -15.10 -8.10
N LYS A 168 -11.70 -15.78 -6.94
CA LYS A 168 -12.52 -15.43 -5.78
C LYS A 168 -11.95 -14.24 -5.01
N LYS A 169 -12.74 -13.74 -4.08
CA LYS A 169 -12.41 -12.57 -3.27
C LYS A 169 -12.86 -12.77 -1.82
N VAL A 170 -12.10 -12.18 -0.90
CA VAL A 170 -12.55 -11.85 0.44
C VAL A 170 -12.92 -10.37 0.45
N SER A 171 -14.20 -10.07 0.69
CA SER A 171 -14.77 -8.73 0.66
C SER A 171 -15.55 -8.43 1.95
N THR A 172 -16.37 -7.37 1.94
CA THR A 172 -17.31 -7.05 3.02
C THR A 172 -18.70 -6.78 2.45
N ILE A 173 -19.75 -6.99 3.26
CA ILE A 173 -21.15 -6.90 2.83
C ILE A 173 -21.56 -5.46 2.47
N ALA A 174 -21.23 -4.48 3.31
CA ALA A 174 -21.54 -3.07 3.09
C ALA A 174 -20.23 -2.26 3.03
N PRO A 175 -19.52 -2.29 1.89
CA PRO A 175 -18.16 -1.75 1.78
C PRO A 175 -18.02 -0.26 2.12
N ASP A 176 -19.07 0.52 1.91
CA ASP A 176 -19.10 1.97 2.19
C ASP A 176 -19.38 2.30 3.67
N ARG A 177 -19.63 1.31 4.53
CA ARG A 177 -20.09 1.54 5.91
C ARG A 177 -19.42 0.65 6.95
N ASP A 178 -19.22 -0.62 6.61
CA ASP A 178 -18.65 -1.58 7.56
C ASP A 178 -17.32 -1.04 8.08
N SER A 179 -17.02 -1.19 9.36
CA SER A 179 -15.81 -0.70 10.03
C SER A 179 -15.29 -1.75 11.02
N ASN A 180 -14.11 -1.54 11.61
CA ASN A 180 -13.56 -2.44 12.64
C ASN A 180 -13.48 -3.90 12.18
N LEU A 181 -12.93 -4.13 10.99
CA LEU A 181 -12.86 -5.46 10.38
C LEU A 181 -11.51 -5.68 9.71
N GLY A 182 -11.22 -6.94 9.44
CA GLY A 182 -9.95 -7.30 8.87
C GLY A 182 -9.66 -8.78 8.83
N LEU A 183 -8.41 -9.09 8.51
CA LEU A 183 -7.87 -10.43 8.48
C LEU A 183 -6.59 -10.49 9.30
N VAL A 184 -6.44 -11.57 10.06
CA VAL A 184 -5.32 -11.80 10.98
C VAL A 184 -4.82 -13.23 10.82
N ASN A 185 -3.51 -13.42 10.59
CA ASN A 185 -2.81 -14.71 10.71
C ASN A 185 -3.42 -15.85 9.87
N VAL A 186 -3.71 -15.59 8.59
CA VAL A 186 -4.24 -16.61 7.67
C VAL A 186 -3.43 -16.72 6.39
N GLU A 187 -3.31 -17.93 5.86
CA GLU A 187 -2.91 -18.16 4.48
C GLU A 187 -4.17 -18.14 3.59
N ILE A 188 -4.14 -17.34 2.53
CA ILE A 188 -5.22 -17.25 1.54
C ILE A 188 -4.64 -17.56 0.18
N ASN A 189 -5.07 -18.66 -0.42
CA ASN A 189 -4.66 -19.05 -1.75
C ASN A 189 -5.82 -18.90 -2.73
N ARG A 190 -5.59 -18.27 -3.90
CA ARG A 190 -6.56 -18.12 -5.00
C ARG A 190 -7.75 -17.19 -4.74
N ALA A 191 -7.61 -16.29 -3.76
CA ALA A 191 -8.55 -15.19 -3.57
C ALA A 191 -7.85 -13.87 -3.26
N ALA A 192 -8.34 -12.79 -3.89
CA ALA A 192 -7.92 -11.43 -3.57
C ALA A 192 -8.58 -10.95 -2.27
N ILE A 193 -7.88 -10.17 -1.46
CA ILE A 193 -8.52 -9.39 -0.39
C ILE A 193 -8.96 -8.06 -1.00
N ASN A 194 -10.26 -7.80 -1.01
CA ASN A 194 -10.87 -6.63 -1.66
C ASN A 194 -11.88 -5.96 -0.73
N LEU A 195 -11.36 -5.19 0.23
CA LEU A 195 -12.11 -4.39 1.21
C LEU A 195 -12.28 -2.96 0.70
N VAL A 196 -12.94 -2.81 -0.45
CA VAL A 196 -13.01 -1.57 -1.22
C VAL A 196 -14.41 -0.96 -1.13
N GLY A 197 -14.53 0.14 -0.38
CA GLY A 197 -15.68 1.04 -0.41
C GLY A 197 -15.37 2.36 -1.12
N ASN A 198 -16.41 3.18 -1.28
CA ASN A 198 -16.33 4.52 -1.84
C ASN A 198 -15.53 5.44 -0.91
N LEU A 199 -14.49 6.08 -1.44
CA LEU A 199 -13.63 6.98 -0.66
C LEU A 199 -14.20 8.39 -0.53
N GLU A 200 -15.17 8.78 -1.35
CA GLU A 200 -15.75 10.12 -1.34
C GLU A 200 -16.99 10.20 -0.45
N THR A 201 -17.86 9.20 -0.54
CA THR A 201 -19.17 9.20 0.15
C THR A 201 -19.27 8.16 1.26
N GLY A 202 -18.27 7.30 1.40
CA GLY A 202 -18.24 6.24 2.40
C GLY A 202 -17.97 6.74 3.82
N THR A 203 -18.19 5.84 4.78
CA THR A 203 -18.00 6.05 6.22
C THR A 203 -17.14 4.96 6.87
N GLN A 204 -16.65 4.04 6.05
CA GLN A 204 -15.86 2.89 6.47
C GLN A 204 -14.49 3.30 7.02
N GLN A 205 -14.16 2.80 8.21
CA GLN A 205 -12.89 3.06 8.90
C GLN A 205 -12.35 1.81 9.60
N ASN A 206 -11.14 1.91 10.14
CA ASN A 206 -10.52 0.89 10.99
C ASN A 206 -10.43 -0.47 10.27
N ARG A 207 -9.56 -0.53 9.25
CA ARG A 207 -9.31 -1.72 8.41
C ARG A 207 -7.95 -2.33 8.74
N LEU A 208 -7.93 -3.65 8.97
CA LEU A 208 -6.72 -4.38 9.33
C LEU A 208 -6.44 -5.55 8.37
N VAL A 209 -5.21 -5.68 7.89
CA VAL A 209 -4.70 -6.90 7.27
C VAL A 209 -3.33 -7.20 7.87
N PHE A 210 -3.26 -8.22 8.72
CA PHE A 210 -2.08 -8.53 9.52
C PHE A 210 -1.71 -10.01 9.45
N GLY A 211 -0.43 -10.32 9.22
CA GLY A 211 0.01 -11.72 9.27
C GLY A 211 -0.56 -12.59 8.13
N VAL A 212 -1.03 -11.99 7.03
CA VAL A 212 -1.61 -12.75 5.92
C VAL A 212 -0.53 -13.21 4.95
N ARG A 213 -0.57 -14.50 4.59
CA ARG A 213 0.17 -15.03 3.44
C ARG A 213 -0.78 -15.17 2.25
N ASN A 214 -0.56 -14.49 1.13
CA ASN A 214 -1.50 -14.47 0.01
C ASN A 214 -0.85 -14.79 -1.34
N ASN A 215 -1.37 -15.82 -2.02
CA ASN A 215 -0.79 -16.35 -3.25
C ASN A 215 -1.86 -16.63 -4.32
N ASN A 216 -1.40 -16.73 -5.57
CA ASN A 216 -2.19 -17.10 -6.75
C ASN A 216 -3.45 -16.23 -6.93
N VAL A 217 -3.31 -14.91 -6.77
CA VAL A 217 -4.39 -13.98 -7.08
C VAL A 217 -4.33 -13.58 -8.55
N ALA A 218 -5.46 -13.55 -9.24
CA ALA A 218 -5.58 -12.96 -10.56
C ALA A 218 -7.02 -12.55 -10.82
N GLN A 219 -7.21 -11.71 -11.83
CA GLN A 219 -8.52 -11.39 -12.38
C GLN A 219 -8.39 -11.32 -13.90
N PRO A 220 -9.29 -11.94 -14.68
CA PRO A 220 -9.29 -11.79 -16.13
C PRO A 220 -9.52 -10.34 -16.56
N GLU A 221 -8.81 -9.91 -17.60
CA GLU A 221 -9.01 -8.64 -18.26
C GLU A 221 -10.36 -8.65 -18.99
N SER A 222 -11.20 -7.68 -18.64
CA SER A 222 -12.57 -7.54 -19.16
C SER A 222 -12.66 -7.44 -20.69
N LYS A 223 -11.60 -6.97 -21.34
CA LYS A 223 -11.54 -6.77 -22.80
C LYS A 223 -10.88 -7.95 -23.55
N VAL A 224 -10.52 -9.03 -22.85
CA VAL A 224 -9.96 -10.24 -23.46
C VAL A 224 -10.89 -11.42 -23.14
N PRO A 225 -11.36 -12.16 -24.16
CA PRO A 225 -10.99 -12.03 -25.57
C PRO A 225 -11.70 -10.87 -26.29
N ASP A 226 -10.97 -10.21 -27.19
CA ASP A 226 -11.55 -9.42 -28.29
C ASP A 226 -11.96 -10.39 -29.42
N LEU A 227 -13.25 -10.74 -29.46
CA LEU A 227 -13.80 -11.75 -30.38
C LEU A 227 -13.70 -11.36 -31.87
N GLU A 228 -13.27 -10.15 -32.21
CA GLU A 228 -12.96 -9.81 -33.60
C GLU A 228 -11.74 -10.58 -34.13
N PHE A 229 -10.81 -10.96 -33.24
CA PHE A 229 -9.56 -11.61 -33.65
C PHE A 229 -8.94 -12.57 -32.62
N GLN A 230 -9.51 -12.73 -31.44
CA GLN A 230 -9.05 -13.68 -30.43
C GLN A 230 -10.05 -14.83 -30.29
N GLU A 231 -9.55 -16.00 -29.90
CA GLU A 231 -10.42 -17.15 -29.65
C GLU A 231 -11.15 -17.00 -28.32
N PRO A 232 -12.39 -17.51 -28.18
CA PRO A 232 -13.21 -17.31 -26.97
C PRO A 232 -12.57 -17.82 -25.68
N TRP A 233 -11.67 -18.81 -25.75
CA TRP A 233 -10.96 -19.35 -24.58
C TRP A 233 -9.80 -18.48 -24.08
N MET A 234 -9.30 -17.53 -24.87
CA MET A 234 -8.12 -16.74 -24.50
C MET A 234 -8.43 -15.86 -23.28
N ARG A 235 -7.46 -15.73 -22.37
CA ARG A 235 -7.56 -14.87 -21.19
C ARG A 235 -6.31 -14.01 -21.09
N TYR A 236 -6.43 -12.90 -20.39
CA TYR A 236 -5.28 -12.06 -20.05
C TYR A 236 -5.43 -11.57 -18.63
N SER A 237 -4.34 -11.45 -17.89
CA SER A 237 -4.40 -10.96 -16.51
C SER A 237 -4.69 -9.48 -16.50
N SER A 238 -5.71 -9.07 -15.76
CA SER A 238 -6.04 -7.66 -15.60
C SER A 238 -4.94 -6.96 -14.83
N ARG A 239 -4.36 -5.93 -15.45
CA ARG A 239 -3.34 -5.07 -14.84
C ARG A 239 -3.83 -4.32 -13.58
N PHE A 240 -5.13 -4.26 -13.36
CA PHE A 240 -5.76 -3.63 -12.21
C PHE A 240 -6.23 -4.64 -11.17
N ALA A 241 -5.91 -5.93 -11.31
CA ALA A 241 -6.01 -6.86 -10.18
C ALA A 241 -5.06 -6.44 -9.05
N ALA A 242 -5.27 -6.96 -7.85
CA ALA A 242 -4.30 -6.88 -6.78
C ALA A 242 -4.48 -8.03 -5.79
N ASN A 243 -3.41 -8.41 -5.08
CA ASN A 243 -3.52 -9.29 -3.92
C ASN A 243 -4.39 -8.64 -2.84
N LEU A 244 -4.04 -7.41 -2.46
CA LEU A 244 -4.74 -6.63 -1.45
C LEU A 244 -5.23 -5.31 -2.02
N LYS A 245 -6.53 -5.03 -1.86
CA LYS A 245 -7.13 -3.71 -2.02
C LYS A 245 -7.92 -3.33 -0.79
N VAL A 246 -7.59 -2.20 -0.18
CA VAL A 246 -8.26 -1.71 1.03
C VAL A 246 -8.54 -0.22 0.90
N ASN A 247 -9.80 0.16 1.11
CA ASN A 247 -10.21 1.55 1.19
C ASN A 247 -10.81 1.85 2.57
N ALA A 248 -10.44 3.00 3.13
CA ALA A 248 -11.04 3.54 4.34
C ALA A 248 -10.88 5.06 4.40
N ILE A 249 -11.86 5.73 5.00
CA ILE A 249 -11.78 7.18 5.25
C ILE A 249 -10.79 7.52 6.37
N GLN A 250 -10.51 6.55 7.24
CA GLN A 250 -9.55 6.68 8.33
C GLN A 250 -9.07 5.30 8.79
N ASN A 251 -7.81 5.23 9.25
CA ASN A 251 -7.20 4.08 9.94
C ASN A 251 -7.17 2.80 9.08
N ILE A 252 -6.03 2.58 8.44
CA ILE A 252 -5.72 1.34 7.73
C ILE A 252 -4.36 0.84 8.22
N LEU A 253 -4.29 -0.43 8.63
CA LEU A 253 -3.02 -1.09 8.90
C LEU A 253 -2.90 -2.34 8.02
N VAL A 254 -1.92 -2.30 7.11
CA VAL A 254 -1.50 -3.47 6.32
C VAL A 254 -0.09 -3.82 6.74
N ALA A 255 0.05 -4.83 7.61
CA ALA A 255 1.32 -5.09 8.25
C ALA A 255 1.69 -6.57 8.35
N ASN A 256 2.99 -6.87 8.28
CA ASN A 256 3.51 -8.22 8.50
C ASN A 256 2.85 -9.26 7.58
N ASN A 257 2.66 -8.94 6.30
CA ASN A 257 2.08 -9.86 5.30
C ASN A 257 3.16 -10.41 4.36
N ARG A 258 2.91 -11.57 3.76
CA ARG A 258 3.78 -12.21 2.75
C ARG A 258 2.97 -12.45 1.48
N ILE A 259 3.35 -11.82 0.38
CA ILE A 259 2.54 -11.76 -0.85
C ILE A 259 3.31 -12.33 -2.04
N ASN A 260 2.67 -13.27 -2.76
CA ASN A 260 3.17 -13.94 -3.96
C ASN A 260 4.52 -14.66 -3.78
N ASP A 261 4.78 -15.22 -2.60
CA ASP A 261 5.99 -15.98 -2.35
C ASP A 261 5.96 -17.42 -2.90
N ALA A 262 4.77 -17.91 -3.28
CA ALA A 262 4.55 -19.27 -3.79
C ALA A 262 3.49 -19.28 -4.90
N VAL A 263 3.79 -18.60 -6.01
CA VAL A 263 2.90 -18.56 -7.18
C VAL A 263 3.13 -19.79 -8.06
N THR A 264 2.07 -20.55 -8.29
CA THR A 264 2.08 -21.84 -9.00
C THR A 264 1.10 -21.90 -10.17
N ASP A 265 0.14 -20.97 -10.23
CA ASP A 265 -1.03 -21.12 -11.09
C ASP A 265 -0.89 -20.42 -12.46
N THR A 266 0.24 -19.73 -12.71
CA THR A 266 0.55 -19.14 -14.03
C THR A 266 0.58 -20.22 -15.11
N TYR A 267 -0.10 -19.98 -16.23
CA TYR A 267 -0.18 -20.94 -17.34
C TYR A 267 0.06 -20.29 -18.70
N GLU A 268 0.64 -21.09 -19.60
CA GLU A 268 0.95 -20.72 -20.97
C GLU A 268 -0.29 -20.74 -21.89
N GLN A 269 -0.30 -19.87 -22.91
CA GLN A 269 -1.40 -19.78 -23.88
C GLN A 269 -0.91 -19.88 -25.34
N PRO A 270 -0.54 -21.08 -25.82
CA PRO A 270 -0.08 -21.26 -27.20
C PRO A 270 -1.15 -20.86 -28.21
N GLY A 271 -0.76 -20.14 -29.25
CA GLY A 271 -1.66 -19.62 -30.26
C GLY A 271 -2.33 -18.29 -29.89
N TYR A 272 -1.89 -17.61 -28.83
CA TYR A 272 -2.44 -16.31 -28.43
C TYR A 272 -2.32 -15.28 -29.57
N ARG A 273 -3.43 -14.59 -29.85
CA ARG A 273 -3.53 -13.63 -30.97
C ARG A 273 -3.50 -12.20 -30.47
N VAL A 274 -2.74 -11.35 -31.13
CA VAL A 274 -2.64 -9.89 -30.88
C VAL A 274 -2.68 -9.10 -32.19
N LYS A 275 -3.11 -7.85 -32.14
CA LYS A 275 -2.90 -6.90 -33.23
C LYS A 275 -1.40 -6.56 -33.32
N SER A 276 -0.85 -6.40 -34.53
CA SER A 276 0.51 -5.91 -34.76
C SER A 276 0.75 -4.54 -34.11
N VAL A 277 2.01 -4.10 -33.96
CA VAL A 277 2.33 -2.78 -33.38
C VAL A 277 1.56 -1.63 -34.05
N ASP A 278 1.46 -1.66 -35.38
CA ASP A 278 0.70 -0.67 -36.18
C ASP A 278 -0.81 -0.92 -36.22
N GLY A 279 -1.27 -2.04 -35.66
CA GLY A 279 -2.67 -2.43 -35.56
C GLY A 279 -3.30 -2.94 -36.86
N LYS A 280 -2.51 -3.17 -37.92
CA LYS A 280 -3.03 -3.50 -39.27
C LYS A 280 -3.15 -4.99 -39.55
N SER A 281 -2.42 -5.83 -38.83
CA SER A 281 -2.46 -7.28 -39.01
C SER A 281 -2.65 -7.99 -37.68
N ILE A 282 -3.05 -9.26 -37.74
CA ILE A 282 -3.11 -10.14 -36.58
C ILE A 282 -1.84 -10.98 -36.56
N VAL A 283 -1.18 -10.96 -35.41
CA VAL A 283 0.00 -11.79 -35.10
C VAL A 283 -0.45 -12.90 -34.18
N THR A 284 -0.06 -14.13 -34.48
CA THR A 284 -0.30 -15.30 -33.64
C THR A 284 1.02 -15.74 -33.04
N TYR A 285 1.09 -15.79 -31.71
CA TYR A 285 2.24 -16.33 -31.00
C TYR A 285 2.03 -17.83 -30.76
N SER A 286 2.83 -18.67 -31.40
CA SER A 286 2.74 -20.12 -31.24
C SER A 286 3.26 -20.59 -29.87
N GLN A 287 4.23 -19.89 -29.30
CA GLN A 287 4.76 -20.15 -27.97
C GLN A 287 3.85 -19.52 -26.91
N GLY A 288 3.43 -20.32 -25.92
CA GLY A 288 2.46 -19.88 -24.92
C GLY A 288 3.07 -19.05 -23.78
N ASP A 289 4.39 -19.12 -23.60
CA ASP A 289 5.19 -18.31 -22.67
C ASP A 289 5.31 -16.83 -23.06
N ARG A 290 4.98 -16.46 -24.30
CA ARG A 290 4.99 -15.07 -24.76
C ARG A 290 3.86 -14.24 -24.16
N VAL A 291 2.70 -14.87 -23.93
CA VAL A 291 1.51 -14.23 -23.35
C VAL A 291 0.86 -15.16 -22.34
N PRO A 292 1.53 -15.46 -21.21
CA PRO A 292 0.96 -16.31 -20.18
C PRO A 292 -0.19 -15.57 -19.50
N PHE A 293 -1.14 -16.33 -18.95
CA PHE A 293 -2.02 -15.79 -17.92
C PHE A 293 -1.25 -15.83 -16.60
N SER A 294 -0.77 -14.67 -16.17
CA SER A 294 0.12 -14.52 -15.01
C SER A 294 -0.64 -14.15 -13.74
N TYR A 295 -0.23 -14.75 -12.63
CA TYR A 295 -0.73 -14.46 -11.28
C TYR A 295 0.20 -13.49 -10.51
N THR A 296 1.07 -12.78 -11.22
CA THR A 296 2.02 -11.79 -10.67
C THR A 296 2.06 -10.48 -11.48
N ASN A 297 1.40 -10.42 -12.64
CA ASN A 297 1.35 -9.25 -13.51
C ASN A 297 0.27 -8.25 -13.09
N HIS A 298 0.23 -7.90 -11.81
CA HIS A 298 -0.74 -6.98 -11.24
C HIS A 298 -0.19 -6.33 -9.96
N TYR A 299 -0.96 -5.47 -9.30
CA TYR A 299 -0.53 -4.80 -8.08
C TYR A 299 -0.36 -5.78 -6.90
N GLY A 300 0.58 -5.52 -6.00
CA GLY A 300 0.64 -6.23 -4.72
C GLY A 300 -0.41 -5.70 -3.75
N ILE A 301 -0.13 -4.52 -3.19
CA ILE A 301 -0.93 -3.83 -2.18
C ILE A 301 -1.43 -2.50 -2.76
N VAL A 302 -2.74 -2.27 -2.70
CA VAL A 302 -3.38 -1.01 -3.13
C VAL A 302 -4.22 -0.43 -2.01
N ILE A 303 -3.87 0.77 -1.53
CA ILE A 303 -4.56 1.43 -0.42
C ILE A 303 -5.04 2.82 -0.83
N ASN A 304 -6.35 3.06 -0.72
CA ASN A 304 -6.98 4.34 -1.04
C ASN A 304 -6.66 4.91 -2.45
N ARG A 305 -6.22 4.05 -3.38
CA ARG A 305 -5.90 4.43 -4.76
C ARG A 305 -6.71 3.62 -5.74
N SER A 306 -7.82 4.19 -6.18
CA SER A 306 -8.71 3.57 -7.16
C SER A 306 -9.39 4.64 -8.01
N GLY A 307 -9.30 4.51 -9.33
CA GLY A 307 -9.98 5.38 -10.28
C GLY A 307 -9.04 6.25 -11.09
N ASP A 308 -9.65 7.24 -11.76
CA ASP A 308 -8.93 8.34 -12.39
C ASP A 308 -8.65 9.41 -11.32
N PHE A 309 -7.52 10.10 -11.44
CA PHE A 309 -7.07 11.07 -10.44
C PHE A 309 -6.87 12.45 -11.06
N ASP A 310 -7.10 13.49 -10.29
CA ASP A 310 -6.81 14.85 -10.70
C ASP A 310 -5.30 15.13 -10.70
N LYS A 311 -4.88 16.03 -11.59
CA LYS A 311 -3.49 16.49 -11.61
C LYS A 311 -3.26 17.47 -10.47
N ALA A 312 -2.16 17.28 -9.73
CA ALA A 312 -1.79 18.14 -8.62
C ALA A 312 -2.92 18.29 -7.59
N ALA A 313 -3.59 17.18 -7.31
CA ALA A 313 -4.65 17.11 -6.31
C ALA A 313 -4.20 17.70 -4.96
N THR A 314 -5.18 18.27 -4.25
CA THR A 314 -5.08 18.80 -2.89
C THR A 314 -6.24 18.25 -2.06
N PRO A 315 -6.22 18.37 -0.72
CA PRO A 315 -7.34 17.93 0.12
C PRO A 315 -8.71 18.53 -0.26
N ASP A 316 -8.72 19.72 -0.84
CA ASP A 316 -9.95 20.39 -1.27
C ASP A 316 -10.48 19.88 -2.62
N ILE A 317 -9.60 19.39 -3.49
CA ILE A 317 -9.94 18.95 -4.85
C ILE A 317 -10.30 17.46 -4.85
N GLU A 318 -9.46 16.63 -4.22
CA GLU A 318 -9.60 15.18 -4.22
C GLU A 318 -9.29 14.61 -2.82
N PRO A 319 -10.19 14.79 -1.84
CA PRO A 319 -9.97 14.43 -0.44
C PRO A 319 -9.71 12.93 -0.22
N SER A 320 -10.13 12.07 -1.16
CA SER A 320 -9.86 10.63 -1.09
C SER A 320 -8.37 10.27 -1.11
N LEU A 321 -7.51 11.10 -1.68
CA LEU A 321 -6.05 10.89 -1.66
C LEU A 321 -5.37 11.31 -0.35
N PHE A 322 -6.12 11.92 0.58
CA PHE A 322 -5.61 12.52 1.82
C PHE A 322 -6.25 11.92 3.07
N ARG A 323 -6.74 10.67 3.00
CA ARG A 323 -7.29 9.97 4.17
C ARG A 323 -6.18 9.70 5.19
N SER A 324 -6.50 9.84 6.48
CA SER A 324 -5.51 9.79 7.55
C SER A 324 -5.37 8.40 8.18
N GLY A 325 -4.25 8.17 8.86
CA GLY A 325 -4.02 6.95 9.64
C GLY A 325 -3.72 5.71 8.79
N VAL A 326 -3.15 5.89 7.60
CA VAL A 326 -2.76 4.78 6.71
C VAL A 326 -1.33 4.35 6.98
N VAL A 327 -1.13 3.08 7.34
CA VAL A 327 0.20 2.51 7.58
C VAL A 327 0.37 1.16 6.88
N ILE A 328 1.46 1.03 6.13
CA ILE A 328 1.87 -0.17 5.41
C ILE A 328 3.27 -0.54 5.88
N ARG A 329 3.44 -1.65 6.60
CA ARG A 329 4.74 -1.98 7.20
C ARG A 329 5.10 -3.45 7.32
N ASP A 330 6.40 -3.73 7.35
CA ASP A 330 6.91 -5.09 7.62
C ASP A 330 6.39 -6.16 6.64
N ASN A 331 5.97 -5.78 5.44
CA ASN A 331 5.46 -6.73 4.45
C ASN A 331 6.59 -7.27 3.58
N TRP A 332 6.47 -8.51 3.14
CA TRP A 332 7.24 -9.10 2.05
C TRP A 332 6.35 -9.20 0.82
N VAL A 333 6.76 -8.63 -0.32
CA VAL A 333 5.93 -8.55 -1.53
C VAL A 333 6.74 -8.93 -2.76
N TYR A 334 6.30 -9.96 -3.48
CA TYR A 334 6.80 -10.28 -4.81
C TYR A 334 5.83 -9.83 -5.91
N HIS A 335 6.37 -9.22 -6.96
CA HIS A 335 5.61 -8.87 -8.16
C HIS A 335 6.51 -8.95 -9.39
N THR A 336 5.92 -9.05 -10.58
CA THR A 336 6.69 -9.06 -11.85
C THR A 336 6.30 -7.90 -12.76
N MET A 337 5.17 -7.25 -12.50
CA MET A 337 4.68 -6.08 -13.23
C MET A 337 3.87 -5.19 -12.27
N ARG A 338 3.51 -3.98 -12.70
CA ARG A 338 2.75 -3.00 -11.89
C ARG A 338 3.48 -2.62 -10.60
N VAL A 339 2.75 -2.06 -9.65
CA VAL A 339 3.32 -1.51 -8.43
C VAL A 339 3.17 -2.51 -7.28
N ALA A 340 4.26 -2.79 -6.56
CA ALA A 340 4.20 -3.65 -5.37
C ALA A 340 3.35 -3.01 -4.27
N ILE A 341 3.55 -1.72 -3.99
CA ILE A 341 2.75 -0.93 -3.03
C ILE A 341 2.29 0.38 -3.67
N SER A 342 0.98 0.52 -3.88
CA SER A 342 0.35 1.76 -4.35
C SER A 342 -0.56 2.32 -3.27
N ALA A 343 -0.25 3.49 -2.72
CA ALA A 343 -0.98 4.01 -1.56
C ALA A 343 -1.16 5.53 -1.55
N SER A 344 -2.20 6.02 -0.90
CA SER A 344 -2.44 7.45 -0.68
C SER A 344 -2.85 7.73 0.77
N GLY A 345 -2.53 8.93 1.25
CA GLY A 345 -3.03 9.41 2.54
C GLY A 345 -2.34 10.67 3.05
N ASP A 346 -2.93 11.26 4.08
CA ASP A 346 -2.32 12.31 4.88
C ASP A 346 -1.69 11.69 6.14
N GLY A 347 -0.38 11.86 6.32
CA GLY A 347 0.38 11.13 7.32
C GLY A 347 0.60 9.66 6.96
N LEU A 348 0.58 9.32 5.65
CA LEU A 348 0.82 7.98 5.14
C LEU A 348 2.21 7.48 5.56
N VAL A 349 2.29 6.26 6.11
CA VAL A 349 3.56 5.62 6.47
C VAL A 349 3.75 4.32 5.69
N ILE A 350 4.83 4.23 4.91
CA ILE A 350 5.28 3.01 4.22
C ILE A 350 6.67 2.66 4.76
N ARG A 351 6.77 1.62 5.62
CA ARG A 351 8.04 1.34 6.32
C ARG A 351 8.45 -0.12 6.40
N ASP A 352 9.75 -0.37 6.37
CA ASP A 352 10.37 -1.66 6.69
C ASP A 352 9.84 -2.85 5.85
N ASN A 353 9.33 -2.57 4.64
CA ASN A 353 8.87 -3.58 3.70
C ASN A 353 10.04 -4.13 2.87
N GLU A 354 9.92 -5.37 2.43
CA GLU A 354 10.82 -6.03 1.48
C GLU A 354 10.07 -6.32 0.19
N ILE A 355 10.53 -5.75 -0.92
CA ILE A 355 9.90 -5.85 -2.24
C ILE A 355 10.87 -6.56 -3.18
N LYS A 356 10.39 -7.65 -3.79
CA LYS A 356 11.12 -8.47 -4.76
C LYS A 356 10.50 -8.35 -6.14
N ASP A 357 11.36 -8.31 -7.14
CA ASP A 357 10.99 -8.31 -8.55
C ASP A 357 11.89 -9.28 -9.32
N GLU A 358 11.40 -9.77 -10.44
CA GLU A 358 12.10 -10.73 -11.28
C GLU A 358 13.03 -10.00 -12.30
N PRO A 359 14.33 -10.35 -12.36
CA PRO A 359 15.24 -9.84 -13.38
C PRO A 359 14.98 -10.48 -14.77
N ASP A 360 15.58 -9.90 -15.81
CA ASP A 360 15.62 -10.48 -17.16
C ASP A 360 14.27 -10.79 -17.84
N LYS A 361 13.19 -10.13 -17.39
CA LYS A 361 11.84 -10.28 -17.94
C LYS A 361 11.77 -9.87 -19.40
N ILE A 362 11.08 -10.67 -20.22
CA ILE A 362 10.77 -10.35 -21.62
C ILE A 362 9.26 -10.14 -21.77
N TRP A 363 8.86 -9.08 -22.47
CA TRP A 363 7.47 -8.69 -22.64
C TRP A 363 7.05 -8.53 -24.09
N TRP A 364 5.87 -9.07 -24.43
CA TRP A 364 5.41 -9.20 -25.82
C TRP A 364 4.19 -8.36 -26.18
N THR A 365 3.45 -7.84 -25.21
CA THR A 365 2.14 -7.21 -25.47
C THR A 365 2.04 -5.76 -24.95
N ASN A 366 1.03 -5.02 -25.38
CA ASN A 366 0.58 -3.86 -24.63
C ASN A 366 0.02 -4.31 -23.27
N PRO A 367 -0.18 -3.41 -22.28
CA PRO A 367 -0.63 -3.79 -20.95
C PRO A 367 -2.07 -4.34 -20.87
N GLN A 368 -2.76 -4.45 -22.02
CA GLN A 368 -4.11 -5.00 -22.14
C GLN A 368 -4.13 -6.33 -22.90
N GLY A 369 -2.97 -6.85 -23.34
CA GLY A 369 -2.90 -8.14 -24.02
C GLY A 369 -3.58 -8.21 -25.39
N THR A 370 -3.81 -7.07 -26.06
CA THR A 370 -4.56 -7.00 -27.33
C THR A 370 -3.69 -6.58 -28.51
N ARG A 371 -2.48 -6.09 -28.25
CA ARG A 371 -1.54 -5.61 -29.27
C ARG A 371 -0.12 -6.04 -28.91
N GLU A 372 0.75 -6.19 -29.89
CA GLU A 372 2.20 -6.31 -29.64
C GLU A 372 2.74 -5.10 -28.86
N ALA A 373 3.76 -5.35 -28.03
CA ALA A 373 4.48 -4.30 -27.32
C ALA A 373 5.23 -3.38 -28.29
N LYS A 374 4.99 -2.06 -28.14
CA LYS A 374 5.81 -1.03 -28.80
C LYS A 374 7.09 -0.75 -27.99
N PRO A 375 8.16 -0.25 -28.63
CA PRO A 375 9.20 0.48 -27.88
C PRO A 375 8.51 1.54 -27.02
N SER A 376 8.96 1.71 -25.79
CA SER A 376 8.34 2.60 -24.79
C SER A 376 6.93 2.20 -24.30
N VAL A 377 6.63 0.91 -24.20
CA VAL A 377 5.44 0.46 -23.47
C VAL A 377 5.57 0.79 -21.98
N THR A 378 4.46 1.28 -21.40
CA THR A 378 4.31 1.62 -19.98
C THR A 378 3.64 0.44 -19.29
N LEU A 379 4.36 -0.23 -18.41
CA LEU A 379 3.88 -1.39 -17.63
C LEU A 379 3.67 -1.03 -16.16
N GLU A 380 4.07 0.17 -15.74
CA GLU A 380 4.05 0.69 -14.37
C GLU A 380 4.76 -0.22 -13.37
N ASN A 381 5.86 -0.84 -13.79
CA ASN A 381 6.65 -1.69 -12.91
C ASN A 381 7.43 -0.84 -11.89
N ARG A 382 6.97 -0.82 -10.64
CA ARG A 382 7.51 0.05 -9.58
C ARG A 382 7.47 -0.65 -8.22
N ALA A 383 8.36 -0.30 -7.30
CA ALA A 383 8.26 -0.82 -5.94
C ALA A 383 7.17 -0.07 -5.16
N ILE A 384 7.25 1.27 -5.07
CA ILE A 384 6.33 2.10 -4.29
C ILE A 384 5.82 3.27 -5.15
N ASP A 385 4.50 3.43 -5.22
CA ASP A 385 3.83 4.58 -5.85
C ASP A 385 2.91 5.24 -4.81
N TRP A 386 3.12 6.53 -4.52
CA TRP A 386 2.44 7.20 -3.41
C TRP A 386 1.81 8.54 -3.80
N SER A 387 0.82 8.96 -3.00
CA SER A 387 0.13 10.25 -3.10
C SER A 387 -0.21 10.78 -1.70
N GLY A 388 -0.47 12.08 -1.58
CA GLY A 388 -0.93 12.71 -0.35
C GLY A 388 0.11 13.62 0.30
N TRP A 389 -0.11 13.98 1.57
CA TRP A 389 0.73 14.90 2.35
C TRP A 389 1.28 14.22 3.60
N HIS A 390 2.33 14.81 4.19
CA HIS A 390 3.03 14.31 5.37
C HIS A 390 3.45 12.83 5.24
N VAL A 391 3.87 12.41 4.05
CA VAL A 391 4.15 11.02 3.71
C VAL A 391 5.54 10.61 4.20
N THR A 392 5.65 9.47 4.86
CA THR A 392 6.91 8.85 5.26
C THR A 392 7.13 7.53 4.54
N VAL A 393 8.21 7.41 3.77
CA VAL A 393 8.66 6.17 3.13
C VAL A 393 10.05 5.83 3.66
N THR A 394 10.15 4.86 4.58
CA THR A 394 11.40 4.64 5.32
C THR A 394 11.81 3.19 5.52
N GLY A 395 13.11 2.89 5.47
CA GLY A 395 13.63 1.57 5.82
C GLY A 395 13.23 0.43 4.88
N ASN A 396 12.66 0.75 3.70
CA ASN A 396 12.22 -0.27 2.75
C ASN A 396 13.40 -0.83 1.94
N GLN A 397 13.36 -2.12 1.65
CA GLN A 397 14.26 -2.79 0.74
C GLN A 397 13.49 -3.14 -0.54
N TYR A 398 14.01 -2.78 -1.72
CA TYR A 398 13.29 -3.01 -2.96
C TYR A 398 14.18 -3.36 -4.15
N GLU A 399 13.62 -4.20 -5.01
CA GLU A 399 14.16 -4.57 -6.32
C GLU A 399 13.13 -4.22 -7.39
N VAL A 400 13.58 -3.61 -8.49
CA VAL A 400 12.76 -3.32 -9.67
C VAL A 400 13.59 -3.56 -10.93
N TYR A 401 13.08 -4.34 -11.87
CA TYR A 401 13.72 -4.67 -13.13
C TYR A 401 12.81 -4.35 -14.31
N ARG A 402 13.35 -3.62 -15.29
CA ARG A 402 12.60 -3.25 -16.51
C ARG A 402 12.46 -4.46 -17.42
N HIS A 403 11.38 -4.50 -18.19
CA HIS A 403 11.14 -5.59 -19.13
C HIS A 403 11.85 -5.33 -20.44
N GLN A 404 12.59 -6.31 -20.97
CA GLN A 404 13.01 -6.33 -22.36
C GLN A 404 11.79 -6.45 -23.27
N ILE A 405 11.72 -5.62 -24.30
CA ILE A 405 10.59 -5.60 -25.22
C ILE A 405 10.86 -6.54 -26.38
N ARG A 406 10.19 -7.71 -26.37
CA ARG A 406 10.35 -8.77 -27.37
C ARG A 406 11.83 -9.10 -27.61
N ASP A 407 12.17 -9.45 -28.84
CA ASP A 407 13.55 -9.71 -29.29
C ASP A 407 14.34 -8.42 -29.58
N THR A 408 14.03 -7.30 -28.91
CA THR A 408 14.70 -6.00 -29.13
C THR A 408 15.58 -5.63 -27.95
N LYS A 409 16.52 -4.70 -28.18
CA LYS A 409 17.34 -4.09 -27.12
C LYS A 409 16.60 -3.06 -26.26
N TYR A 410 15.33 -2.78 -26.54
CA TYR A 410 14.56 -1.75 -25.85
C TYR A 410 13.97 -2.30 -24.55
N LEU A 411 13.90 -1.44 -23.53
CA LEU A 411 13.25 -1.74 -22.26
C LEU A 411 11.91 -1.00 -22.14
N SER A 412 10.99 -1.50 -21.29
CA SER A 412 9.77 -0.78 -20.86
C SER A 412 10.11 0.58 -20.27
N VAL A 413 9.26 1.60 -20.37
CA VAL A 413 9.59 2.96 -19.86
C VAL A 413 9.75 2.98 -18.35
N ASP A 414 8.76 2.43 -17.64
CA ASP A 414 8.74 2.42 -16.17
C ASP A 414 9.81 1.48 -15.60
N GLY A 415 10.19 1.77 -14.36
CA GLY A 415 11.21 1.06 -13.59
C GLY A 415 11.64 1.80 -12.33
N GLU A 416 10.73 2.58 -11.75
CA GLU A 416 10.97 3.40 -10.57
C GLU A 416 11.02 2.56 -9.29
N GLY A 417 11.92 2.91 -8.37
CA GLY A 417 11.88 2.38 -7.01
C GLY A 417 10.73 3.00 -6.24
N ILE A 418 10.85 4.29 -5.93
CA ILE A 418 9.85 5.05 -5.18
C ILE A 418 9.41 6.23 -6.04
N LEU A 419 8.11 6.34 -6.33
CA LEU A 419 7.57 7.34 -7.24
C LEU A 419 6.38 8.10 -6.66
N ILE A 420 6.37 9.40 -6.92
CA ILE A 420 5.14 10.17 -7.15
C ILE A 420 5.26 10.93 -8.48
N GLN A 421 4.19 10.97 -9.27
CA GLN A 421 4.16 11.66 -10.56
C GLN A 421 2.81 12.31 -10.86
N GLU A 422 2.82 13.46 -11.53
CA GLU A 422 1.60 14.24 -11.84
C GLU A 422 0.52 13.45 -12.60
N CYS A 423 0.87 12.67 -13.62
CA CYS A 423 -0.11 12.18 -14.60
C CYS A 423 -0.89 10.90 -14.19
N CYS A 424 -0.73 10.39 -12.97
CA CYS A 424 -1.37 9.13 -12.52
C CYS A 424 -1.74 9.15 -11.03
N GLY A 425 -2.24 10.28 -10.51
CA GLY A 425 -2.54 10.47 -9.09
C GLY A 425 -1.48 11.26 -8.33
N GLY A 426 -0.74 12.12 -9.03
CA GLY A 426 0.21 13.02 -8.40
C GLY A 426 -0.53 14.17 -7.72
N THR A 427 -0.50 14.16 -6.38
CA THR A 427 -0.87 15.30 -5.57
C THR A 427 0.19 16.38 -5.66
N THR A 428 -0.12 17.59 -5.19
CA THR A 428 0.96 18.45 -4.65
C THR A 428 1.67 17.73 -3.51
N VAL A 429 2.93 18.07 -3.25
CA VAL A 429 3.70 17.47 -2.15
C VAL A 429 3.97 18.53 -1.10
N ASN A 430 3.49 18.25 0.11
CA ASN A 430 3.69 19.06 1.29
C ASN A 430 4.01 18.12 2.45
N GLY A 431 5.25 18.15 2.92
CA GLY A 431 5.74 17.21 3.94
C GLY A 431 5.95 15.81 3.34
N ALA A 432 7.15 15.51 2.87
CA ALA A 432 7.48 14.13 2.50
C ALA A 432 8.87 13.77 3.02
N LYS A 433 8.99 12.59 3.64
CA LYS A 433 10.25 12.05 4.12
C LYS A 433 10.50 10.69 3.49
N ILE A 434 11.53 10.60 2.66
CA ILE A 434 11.99 9.36 2.03
C ILE A 434 13.38 9.05 2.59
N SER A 435 13.45 8.13 3.55
CA SER A 435 14.69 7.91 4.31
C SER A 435 15.12 6.46 4.47
N ASP A 436 16.43 6.23 4.50
CA ASP A 436 17.02 4.93 4.87
C ASP A 436 16.50 3.74 4.03
N ASN A 437 16.05 4.00 2.79
CA ASN A 437 15.63 2.94 1.88
C ASN A 437 16.85 2.38 1.13
N THR A 438 16.80 1.09 0.79
CA THR A 438 17.83 0.41 0.01
C THR A 438 17.23 -0.22 -1.23
N GLY A 439 17.77 0.05 -2.42
CA GLY A 439 17.29 -0.61 -3.63
C GLY A 439 18.15 -0.45 -4.88
N ASN A 440 17.65 -0.94 -6.01
CA ASN A 440 18.33 -0.96 -7.32
C ASN A 440 17.69 0.00 -8.36
N ALA A 441 16.72 0.80 -7.94
CA ALA A 441 15.99 1.70 -8.82
C ALA A 441 15.83 3.08 -8.18
N TYR A 442 15.64 4.09 -9.03
CA TYR A 442 15.68 5.49 -8.63
C TYR A 442 14.47 5.92 -7.80
N ILE A 443 14.66 6.98 -7.01
CA ILE A 443 13.60 7.69 -6.27
C ILE A 443 13.20 8.91 -7.11
N ALA A 444 11.91 9.11 -7.34
CA ALA A 444 11.40 10.19 -8.16
C ALA A 444 10.19 10.91 -7.58
N LEU A 445 10.31 12.24 -7.47
CA LEU A 445 9.21 13.20 -7.43
C LEU A 445 9.17 13.84 -8.81
N TYR A 446 8.44 13.20 -9.73
CA TYR A 446 8.53 13.47 -11.15
C TYR A 446 7.43 14.41 -11.65
N LYS A 447 7.83 15.64 -12.03
CA LYS A 447 6.94 16.67 -12.57
C LYS A 447 5.80 17.00 -11.62
N VAL A 448 6.11 17.20 -10.34
CA VAL A 448 5.11 17.43 -9.30
C VAL A 448 5.12 18.90 -8.90
N ARG A 449 4.00 19.60 -9.12
CA ARG A 449 3.89 21.04 -8.89
C ARG A 449 4.12 21.39 -7.41
N ASP A 450 4.78 22.53 -7.18
CA ASP A 450 4.92 23.19 -5.87
C ASP A 450 5.35 22.23 -4.74
N LEU A 451 6.59 21.76 -4.82
CA LEU A 451 7.17 20.85 -3.82
C LEU A 451 7.54 21.62 -2.56
N ARG A 452 7.03 21.18 -1.40
CA ARG A 452 7.29 21.81 -0.10
C ARG A 452 7.65 20.78 0.97
N ASP A 453 8.61 21.14 1.82
CA ASP A 453 8.97 20.37 3.01
C ASP A 453 9.31 18.90 2.68
N VAL A 454 10.25 18.71 1.76
CA VAL A 454 10.66 17.38 1.28
C VAL A 454 12.05 17.03 1.77
N GLU A 455 12.19 15.86 2.39
CA GLU A 455 13.44 15.29 2.86
C GLU A 455 13.72 13.95 2.15
N ILE A 456 14.84 13.82 1.46
CA ILE A 456 15.35 12.57 0.89
C ILE A 456 16.70 12.25 1.54
N LEU A 457 16.69 11.37 2.55
CA LEU A 457 17.78 11.25 3.53
C LEU A 457 18.36 9.83 3.61
N GLY A 458 19.68 9.67 3.54
CA GLY A 458 20.32 8.41 3.94
C GLY A 458 19.99 7.19 3.07
N ASN A 459 19.39 7.37 1.89
CA ASN A 459 19.02 6.26 1.01
C ASN A 459 20.25 5.68 0.32
N THR A 460 20.20 4.37 0.05
CA THR A 460 21.24 3.63 -0.68
C THR A 460 20.66 3.06 -1.97
N ILE A 461 21.17 3.53 -3.12
CA ILE A 461 20.77 3.03 -4.44
C ILE A 461 22.01 2.45 -5.10
N SER A 462 22.21 1.13 -5.00
CA SER A 462 23.52 0.51 -5.28
C SER A 462 23.74 0.09 -6.72
N ASN A 463 22.68 -0.06 -7.52
CA ASN A 463 22.76 -0.54 -8.90
C ASN A 463 21.64 0.10 -9.72
N ASN A 464 21.68 1.41 -9.97
CA ASN A 464 20.59 2.07 -10.70
C ASN A 464 20.53 1.51 -12.14
N LEU A 465 19.53 0.67 -12.40
CA LEU A 465 19.34 0.02 -13.70
C LEU A 465 18.82 0.97 -14.78
N SER A 466 18.55 2.23 -14.43
CA SER A 466 18.23 3.29 -15.38
C SER A 466 19.48 4.06 -15.79
N ASN A 467 19.49 4.59 -17.01
CA ASN A 467 20.52 5.54 -17.46
C ASN A 467 20.31 6.97 -16.88
N GLU A 468 19.46 7.10 -15.86
CA GLU A 468 18.99 8.37 -15.33
C GLU A 468 19.64 8.73 -13.99
N SER A 469 19.13 9.77 -13.34
CA SER A 469 19.53 10.14 -11.98
C SER A 469 18.95 9.13 -10.98
N ALA A 470 19.72 8.73 -9.97
CA ALA A 470 19.25 7.85 -8.91
C ALA A 470 18.25 8.57 -7.98
N ILE A 471 18.34 9.90 -7.89
CA ILE A 471 17.31 10.75 -7.27
C ILE A 471 16.86 11.80 -8.29
N PHE A 472 15.55 11.91 -8.48
CA PHE A 472 14.91 12.84 -9.40
C PHE A 472 13.86 13.67 -8.65
N VAL A 473 14.11 14.96 -8.49
CA VAL A 473 13.18 15.91 -7.91
C VAL A 473 12.93 16.98 -8.95
N MET A 474 11.71 17.03 -9.49
CA MET A 474 11.36 17.94 -10.57
C MET A 474 9.99 18.54 -10.30
N ALA A 475 9.98 19.83 -9.94
CA ALA A 475 8.77 20.60 -9.80
C ALA A 475 8.16 20.99 -11.16
N ASP A 476 9.03 21.23 -12.14
CA ASP A 476 8.63 21.64 -13.48
C ASP A 476 7.80 20.54 -14.17
N THR A 477 6.68 20.95 -14.77
CA THR A 477 5.79 20.03 -15.49
C THR A 477 5.90 20.23 -16.99
N ASN A 478 5.10 19.49 -17.75
CA ASN A 478 4.97 19.76 -19.19
C ASN A 478 4.27 21.10 -19.50
N GLU A 479 3.58 21.70 -18.52
CA GLU A 479 2.79 22.92 -18.72
C GLU A 479 3.63 24.17 -18.51
N LYS A 480 4.36 24.25 -17.40
CA LYS A 480 5.23 25.38 -17.05
C LYS A 480 6.20 25.02 -15.91
N PRO A 481 7.18 25.89 -15.64
CA PRO A 481 8.01 25.79 -14.44
C PRO A 481 7.23 26.02 -13.13
N TYR A 482 7.69 25.40 -12.04
CA TYR A 482 7.15 25.53 -10.68
C TYR A 482 8.27 25.68 -9.63
N GLU A 483 7.89 25.92 -8.39
CA GLU A 483 8.79 26.21 -7.27
C GLU A 483 9.10 24.97 -6.41
N MET A 484 10.25 25.00 -5.74
CA MET A 484 10.62 24.10 -4.64
C MET A 484 10.88 24.92 -3.38
N HIS A 485 10.36 24.52 -2.23
CA HIS A 485 10.63 25.20 -0.96
C HIS A 485 11.00 24.20 0.12
N ASN A 486 12.11 24.46 0.84
CA ASN A 486 12.58 23.58 1.91
C ASN A 486 12.74 22.12 1.45
N VAL A 487 13.37 21.91 0.29
CA VAL A 487 13.69 20.58 -0.24
C VAL A 487 15.12 20.21 0.08
N ARG A 488 15.33 19.11 0.81
CA ARG A 488 16.63 18.60 1.26
C ARG A 488 16.92 17.21 0.70
N ILE A 489 18.04 17.08 0.00
CA ILE A 489 18.58 15.80 -0.47
C ILE A 489 19.93 15.58 0.23
N GLU A 490 19.98 14.71 1.23
CA GLU A 490 21.15 14.60 2.09
C GLU A 490 21.59 13.17 2.43
N GLY A 491 22.92 12.97 2.48
CA GLY A 491 23.49 11.77 3.10
C GLY A 491 23.24 10.48 2.30
N ASN A 492 22.80 10.59 1.05
CA ASN A 492 22.47 9.43 0.22
C ASN A 492 23.74 8.83 -0.40
N THR A 493 23.75 7.51 -0.61
CA THR A 493 24.81 6.77 -1.33
C THR A 493 24.25 6.22 -2.63
N LEU A 494 24.75 6.71 -3.77
CA LEU A 494 24.09 6.55 -5.06
C LEU A 494 25.03 6.01 -6.16
N ASP A 495 24.59 4.96 -6.83
CA ASP A 495 25.06 4.55 -8.15
C ASP A 495 24.25 5.27 -9.23
N GLY A 496 24.46 6.57 -9.39
CA GLY A 496 23.71 7.40 -10.33
C GLY A 496 23.81 8.89 -10.01
N GLY A 497 23.12 9.73 -10.80
CA GLY A 497 23.09 11.18 -10.58
C GLY A 497 22.06 11.65 -9.57
N ILE A 498 22.04 12.96 -9.31
CA ILE A 498 20.95 13.66 -8.65
C ILE A 498 20.47 14.77 -9.59
N LEU A 499 19.15 14.88 -9.73
CA LEU A 499 18.51 15.98 -10.45
C LEU A 499 17.50 16.68 -9.52
N ALA A 500 17.62 18.00 -9.36
CA ALA A 500 16.73 18.83 -8.56
C ALA A 500 16.34 20.13 -9.32
N ILE A 501 15.17 20.13 -9.98
CA ILE A 501 14.77 21.19 -10.91
C ILE A 501 13.48 21.87 -10.46
N ALA A 502 13.58 23.19 -10.30
CA ALA A 502 12.48 24.13 -10.20
C ALA A 502 12.84 25.36 -11.01
N GLY A 503 12.19 25.57 -12.15
CA GLY A 503 12.48 26.69 -13.03
C GLY A 503 11.83 27.99 -12.56
N ALA A 504 10.80 27.93 -11.69
CA ALA A 504 10.17 29.15 -11.17
C ALA A 504 10.88 29.77 -9.96
N GLY A 505 11.88 29.08 -9.39
CA GLY A 505 12.60 29.53 -8.20
C GLY A 505 12.23 28.73 -6.96
N GLY A 506 12.33 29.38 -5.80
CA GLY A 506 12.13 28.77 -4.51
C GLY A 506 13.20 29.13 -3.47
N GLU A 507 12.97 28.76 -2.22
CA GLU A 507 13.86 29.06 -1.10
C GLU A 507 14.25 27.83 -0.28
N ASP A 508 15.38 27.92 0.41
CA ASP A 508 15.88 26.93 1.36
C ASP A 508 16.04 25.50 0.81
N ASN A 509 16.36 25.37 -0.48
CA ASN A 509 16.64 24.08 -1.12
C ASN A 509 18.12 23.70 -1.01
N LEU A 510 18.41 22.45 -0.64
CA LEU A 510 19.74 21.98 -0.30
C LEU A 510 20.04 20.56 -0.79
N ILE A 511 21.21 20.38 -1.42
CA ILE A 511 21.79 19.09 -1.73
C ILE A 511 23.15 18.99 -1.02
N GLU A 512 23.25 18.13 -0.02
CA GLU A 512 24.49 18.02 0.75
C GLU A 512 24.89 16.63 1.22
N ASN A 513 26.19 16.41 1.44
CA ASN A 513 26.73 15.20 2.06
C ASN A 513 26.38 13.89 1.33
N ASN A 514 26.02 13.94 0.04
CA ASN A 514 25.72 12.75 -0.75
C ASN A 514 27.01 12.15 -1.34
N ARG A 515 27.02 10.83 -1.56
CA ARG A 515 28.14 10.09 -2.17
C ARG A 515 27.71 9.47 -3.49
N GLY A 516 28.40 9.82 -4.57
CA GLY A 516 28.20 9.25 -5.91
C GLY A 516 29.22 8.15 -6.27
N ASN A 517 29.21 7.75 -7.54
CA ASN A 517 30.02 6.68 -8.13
C ASN A 517 31.09 7.18 -9.14
N ASP A 518 31.48 8.46 -9.06
CA ASP A 518 32.37 9.20 -9.96
C ASP A 518 31.85 9.42 -11.40
N ARG A 519 30.67 8.89 -11.74
CA ARG A 519 30.03 9.00 -13.07
C ARG A 519 28.70 9.76 -13.04
N GLY A 520 27.99 9.70 -11.91
CA GLY A 520 26.70 10.36 -11.70
C GLY A 520 26.80 11.87 -11.86
N LYS A 521 25.84 12.47 -12.55
CA LYS A 521 25.78 13.94 -12.72
C LYS A 521 24.98 14.57 -11.59
N LEU A 522 25.42 15.74 -11.15
CA LEU A 522 24.67 16.60 -10.25
C LEU A 522 24.09 17.77 -11.04
N LYS A 523 22.77 17.78 -11.24
CA LYS A 523 22.04 18.80 -12.01
C LYS A 523 21.01 19.49 -11.13
N TYR A 524 21.02 20.81 -11.09
CA TYR A 524 20.19 21.56 -10.16
C TYR A 524 19.91 22.99 -10.65
N SER A 525 18.79 23.57 -10.22
CA SER A 525 18.48 25.00 -10.43
C SER A 525 19.40 25.91 -9.61
N CYS A 526 19.73 27.11 -10.10
CA CYS A 526 20.72 28.00 -9.44
C CYS A 526 20.40 28.49 -8.02
N HIS A 527 19.14 28.40 -7.57
CA HIS A 527 18.76 28.74 -6.19
C HIS A 527 18.92 27.55 -5.22
N VAL A 528 19.22 26.35 -5.73
CA VAL A 528 19.50 25.16 -4.90
C VAL A 528 20.95 25.22 -4.43
N GLN A 529 21.14 25.21 -3.11
CA GLN A 529 22.46 25.19 -2.50
C GLN A 529 23.05 23.79 -2.58
N VAL A 530 24.35 23.71 -2.93
CA VAL A 530 25.04 22.44 -3.12
C VAL A 530 26.34 22.42 -2.33
N ARG A 531 26.53 21.43 -1.45
CA ARG A 531 27.68 21.35 -0.54
C ARG A 531 28.15 19.92 -0.31
N ASN A 532 29.46 19.67 -0.37
CA ASN A 532 30.05 18.37 0.04
C ASN A 532 29.39 17.13 -0.60
N ASN A 533 29.32 17.06 -1.93
CA ASN A 533 28.76 15.90 -2.64
C ASN A 533 29.88 15.17 -3.44
N PRO A 534 30.80 14.44 -2.78
CA PRO A 534 31.87 13.72 -3.47
C PRO A 534 31.33 12.62 -4.40
N GLY A 535 32.08 12.33 -5.46
CA GLY A 535 31.74 11.28 -6.41
C GLY A 535 30.66 11.66 -7.43
N PHE A 536 30.32 12.94 -7.55
CA PHE A 536 29.44 13.44 -8.61
C PHE A 536 30.19 14.38 -9.57
N GLN A 537 29.80 14.33 -10.84
CA GLN A 537 30.19 15.29 -11.86
C GLN A 537 29.26 16.50 -11.77
N GLN A 538 29.65 17.49 -10.96
CA GLN A 538 28.89 18.73 -10.81
C GLN A 538 28.81 19.49 -12.14
N GLN A 539 27.59 19.85 -12.54
CA GLN A 539 27.32 20.68 -13.71
C GLN A 539 27.08 22.13 -13.29
N ASP A 540 27.20 23.05 -14.25
CA ASP A 540 26.73 24.43 -14.04
C ASP A 540 25.25 24.42 -13.64
N CYS A 541 24.90 25.29 -12.71
CA CYS A 541 23.51 25.41 -12.29
C CYS A 541 22.64 25.90 -13.47
N LEU A 542 21.43 25.37 -13.54
CA LEU A 542 20.48 25.71 -14.58
C LEU A 542 19.80 27.02 -14.21
N ARG A 543 19.97 28.02 -15.07
CA ARG A 543 19.25 29.29 -14.97
C ARG A 543 17.83 29.09 -15.49
N SER A 544 16.87 29.60 -14.75
CA SER A 544 15.45 29.71 -15.12
C SER A 544 15.27 30.45 -16.44
#